data_AF-A0A7X3S8Z2-F1
#
_entry.id   AF-A0A7X3S8Z2-F1
#
_cell.length_a   1.000
_cell.length_b   1.000
_cell.length_c   1.000
_cell.angle_alpha   90.00
_cell.angle_beta   90.00
_cell.angle_gamma   90.00
#
_symmetry.space_group_name_H-M   'P 1'
#
loop_
_entity.id
_entity.type
_entity.pdbx_description
1 polymer ?
#
loop_
_entity_poly.entity_id
_entity_poly.type
_entity_poly.pdbx_seq_one_letter_code
_entity_poly.pdbx_strand_id
1 'polypeptide(L)'
;MPTNPPRARWRRLRFLALALAFAMLGGIAALAAVAVIVLNNKPDLKVWHTQILADEFKAGSGISDLEAYLALEERLFAELRDRIYNRIDEADRTPVNRFNAGSMSDPANPRQWPRNWNRTFELEAGNPRFSVLLLHGLSDSPYSLRSLGTMLHEEGGHVLGLRIPGHGTAPSGLVETTYEDMAAAVRLAVRHLHDANPGLPIIIAGYSNGGALAVHYTLESLANEALPQPSGLVLLSPEIGLSPIAAYAKWQARIGHWMGLDKLAWNSVELEYDPFKYGSFAVNAGDQAYRLTAAIQAQIDDLQASGGFASFPPTLAFQSVADATISAPALVTNFFDRIPDGNHELVAFDVNRVFETASLLREPFDTAFLFDRNSRPGYAVSLVTNRNAESREVVLKTLLPGETDTSQTDLALEWPEAVYSLSHIALPFSADDPAYGNGQSSNKRRFSLGSLVLRGENRTLALPNSAMTRLHWNPFFPFLEIRMRHFANDIASRPTGATD
;
A
#
# COMPACT_ATOMS: atom_id res chain seq x y z
N MET A 1 15.11 68.95 -36.29
CA MET A 1 14.38 67.67 -36.16
C MET A 1 13.75 67.62 -34.77
N PRO A 2 12.42 67.71 -34.62
CA PRO A 2 11.77 67.34 -33.37
C PRO A 2 11.36 65.87 -33.42
N THR A 3 11.83 65.12 -32.42
CA THR A 3 11.50 63.73 -32.13
C THR A 3 10.04 63.62 -31.71
N ASN A 4 9.25 62.79 -32.41
CA ASN A 4 7.89 62.42 -32.01
C ASN A 4 7.95 61.29 -30.96
N PRO A 5 7.60 61.50 -29.67
CA PRO A 5 7.48 60.43 -28.69
C PRO A 5 5.98 60.13 -28.44
N PRO A 6 5.58 59.49 -27.34
CA PRO A 6 5.46 58.06 -27.04
C PRO A 6 4.14 57.40 -27.53
N ARG A 7 3.17 58.14 -28.08
CA ARG A 7 1.74 57.72 -28.15
C ARG A 7 1.46 56.44 -28.98
N ALA A 8 2.18 56.23 -30.08
CA ALA A 8 1.98 55.04 -30.93
C ALA A 8 2.48 53.75 -30.26
N ARG A 9 3.57 53.83 -29.48
CA ARG A 9 4.14 52.70 -28.73
C ARG A 9 3.22 52.30 -27.57
N TRP A 10 2.63 53.28 -26.88
CA TRP A 10 1.64 53.05 -25.82
C TRP A 10 0.33 52.45 -26.32
N ARG A 11 -0.16 52.85 -27.51
CA ARG A 11 -1.31 52.19 -28.15
C ARG A 11 -1.03 50.72 -28.47
N ARG A 12 0.13 50.41 -29.07
CA ARG A 12 0.52 49.02 -29.38
C ARG A 12 0.67 48.16 -28.12
N LEU A 13 1.29 48.69 -27.07
CA LEU A 13 1.40 48.01 -25.77
C LEU A 13 0.02 47.74 -25.13
N ARG A 14 -0.91 48.70 -25.19
CA ARG A 14 -2.29 48.50 -24.73
C ARG A 14 -3.04 47.42 -25.51
N PHE A 15 -2.92 47.42 -26.85
CA PHE A 15 -3.53 46.38 -27.69
C PHE A 15 -2.96 44.98 -27.40
N LEU A 16 -1.64 44.86 -27.22
CA LEU A 16 -1.01 43.59 -26.82
C LEU A 16 -1.48 43.14 -25.43
N ALA A 17 -1.54 44.04 -24.45
CA ALA A 17 -2.03 43.71 -23.11
C ALA A 17 -3.50 43.25 -23.11
N LEU A 18 -4.35 43.92 -23.89
CA LEU A 18 -5.75 43.51 -24.09
C LEU A 18 -5.86 42.15 -24.78
N ALA A 19 -5.09 41.91 -25.85
CA ALA A 19 -5.08 40.61 -26.53
C ALA A 19 -4.60 39.48 -25.59
N LEU A 20 -3.57 39.75 -24.78
CA LEU A 20 -3.08 38.80 -23.77
C LEU A 20 -4.15 38.53 -22.69
N ALA A 21 -4.86 39.57 -22.25
CA ALA A 21 -5.94 39.43 -21.28
C ALA A 21 -7.11 38.61 -21.85
N PHE A 22 -7.54 38.85 -23.09
CA PHE A 22 -8.57 38.05 -23.76
C PHE A 22 -8.12 36.60 -24.01
N ALA A 23 -6.86 36.38 -24.37
CA ALA A 23 -6.30 35.04 -24.51
C ALA A 23 -6.28 34.29 -23.17
N MET A 24 -5.89 34.97 -22.07
CA MET A 24 -5.98 34.42 -20.72
C MET A 24 -7.43 34.11 -20.34
N LEU A 25 -8.37 35.02 -20.59
CA LEU A 25 -9.78 34.84 -20.27
C LEU A 25 -10.39 33.67 -21.05
N GLY A 26 -10.06 33.57 -22.34
CA GLY A 26 -10.46 32.46 -23.20
C GLY A 26 -9.85 31.13 -22.75
N GLY A 27 -8.58 31.13 -22.33
CA GLY A 27 -7.92 29.96 -21.74
C GLY A 27 -8.57 29.50 -20.44
N ILE A 28 -8.90 30.43 -19.54
CA ILE A 28 -9.62 30.15 -18.29
C ILE A 28 -11.01 29.59 -18.60
N ALA A 29 -11.75 30.18 -19.54
CA ALA A 29 -13.07 29.70 -19.93
C ALA A 29 -13.02 28.29 -20.55
N ALA A 30 -12.01 28.02 -21.40
CA ALA A 30 -11.79 26.69 -21.96
C ALA A 30 -11.44 25.66 -20.88
N LEU A 31 -10.56 26.00 -19.94
CA LEU A 31 -10.23 25.14 -18.80
C LEU A 31 -11.44 24.87 -17.91
N ALA A 32 -12.27 25.89 -17.65
CA ALA A 32 -13.51 25.73 -16.89
C ALA A 32 -14.52 24.83 -17.64
N ALA A 33 -14.67 24.98 -18.96
CA ALA A 33 -15.53 24.12 -19.76
C ALA A 33 -15.04 22.66 -19.75
N VAL A 34 -13.72 22.43 -19.89
CA VAL A 34 -13.13 21.10 -19.78
C VAL A 34 -13.35 20.52 -18.38
N ALA A 35 -13.15 21.31 -17.32
CA ALA A 35 -13.39 20.87 -15.94
C ALA A 35 -14.85 20.46 -15.71
N VAL A 36 -15.81 21.24 -16.21
CA VAL A 36 -17.25 20.90 -16.13
C VAL A 36 -17.55 19.61 -16.89
N ILE A 37 -17.02 19.43 -18.09
CA ILE A 37 -17.20 18.20 -18.87
C ILE A 37 -16.61 16.99 -18.13
N VAL A 38 -15.39 17.12 -17.59
CA VAL A 38 -14.72 16.05 -16.84
C VAL A 38 -15.50 15.70 -15.57
N LEU A 39 -15.99 16.70 -14.82
CA LEU A 39 -16.77 16.49 -13.60
C LEU A 39 -18.15 15.87 -13.87
N ASN A 40 -18.81 16.26 -14.95
CA ASN A 40 -20.10 15.68 -15.36
C ASN A 40 -19.96 14.25 -15.88
N ASN A 41 -18.78 13.88 -16.40
CA ASN A 41 -18.51 12.51 -16.85
C ASN A 41 -18.08 11.57 -15.72
N LYS A 42 -17.76 12.07 -14.52
CA LYS A 42 -17.44 11.23 -13.35
C LYS A 42 -18.74 10.66 -12.76
N PRO A 43 -18.73 9.38 -12.30
CA PRO A 43 -19.84 8.80 -11.56
C PRO A 43 -20.28 9.68 -10.38
N ASP A 44 -21.56 9.61 -10.05
CA ASP A 44 -22.10 10.34 -8.91
C ASP A 44 -21.57 9.79 -7.60
N LEU A 45 -21.34 10.69 -6.65
CA LEU A 45 -20.94 10.32 -5.31
C LEU A 45 -22.12 9.66 -4.59
N LYS A 46 -21.79 8.75 -3.69
CA LYS A 46 -22.72 7.90 -2.95
C LYS A 46 -22.52 8.15 -1.46
N VAL A 47 -23.38 7.58 -0.63
CA VAL A 47 -23.32 7.80 0.82
C VAL A 47 -21.95 7.45 1.43
N TRP A 48 -21.26 6.42 0.94
CA TRP A 48 -19.91 6.03 1.37
C TRP A 48 -18.77 6.92 0.82
N HIS A 49 -19.09 7.85 -0.09
CA HIS A 49 -18.16 8.89 -0.57
C HIS A 49 -18.35 10.20 0.20
N THR A 50 -19.55 10.49 0.69
CA THR A 50 -19.89 11.81 1.25
C THR A 50 -20.00 11.83 2.78
N GLN A 51 -20.29 10.70 3.42
CA GLN A 51 -20.39 10.64 4.88
C GLN A 51 -19.00 10.57 5.52
N ILE A 52 -18.63 11.62 6.25
CA ILE A 52 -17.47 11.62 7.15
C ILE A 52 -17.93 11.09 8.51
N LEU A 53 -17.26 10.04 8.98
CA LEU A 53 -17.54 9.41 10.28
C LEU A 53 -16.80 10.18 11.38
N ALA A 54 -17.51 10.54 12.45
CA ALA A 54 -16.97 11.36 13.54
C ALA A 54 -16.07 10.57 14.49
N ASP A 55 -16.35 9.28 14.69
CA ASP A 55 -15.58 8.40 15.60
C ASP A 55 -14.31 7.82 14.95
N GLU A 56 -13.76 8.44 13.90
CA GLU A 56 -12.47 8.01 13.33
C GLU A 56 -11.30 8.51 14.20
N PHE A 57 -10.26 7.69 14.34
CA PHE A 57 -9.10 8.02 15.16
C PHE A 57 -8.32 9.20 14.57
N LYS A 58 -7.99 10.17 15.42
CA LYS A 58 -7.16 11.32 15.08
C LYS A 58 -5.97 11.44 16.04
N ALA A 59 -4.82 11.82 15.52
CA ALA A 59 -3.68 12.24 16.32
C ALA A 59 -4.10 13.40 17.24
N GLY A 60 -3.83 13.27 18.55
CA GLY A 60 -4.25 14.26 19.54
C GLY A 60 -5.67 14.08 20.09
N SER A 61 -6.37 12.99 19.75
CA SER A 61 -7.68 12.64 20.35
C SER A 61 -7.62 12.31 21.86
N GLY A 62 -6.43 12.21 22.44
CA GLY A 62 -6.22 11.81 23.84
C GLY A 62 -6.27 10.31 24.08
N ILE A 63 -6.54 9.49 23.06
CA ILE A 63 -6.46 8.03 23.13
C ILE A 63 -4.99 7.60 23.18
N SER A 64 -4.60 6.91 24.25
CA SER A 64 -3.22 6.55 24.55
C SER A 64 -2.91 5.05 24.46
N ASP A 65 -3.93 4.19 24.52
CA ASP A 65 -3.80 2.73 24.61
C ASP A 65 -4.73 2.00 23.62
N LEU A 66 -4.47 0.70 23.42
CA LEU A 66 -5.22 -0.12 22.47
C LEU A 66 -6.66 -0.35 22.89
N GLU A 67 -6.94 -0.45 24.19
CA GLU A 67 -8.31 -0.64 24.68
C GLU A 67 -9.22 0.53 24.27
N ALA A 68 -8.77 1.77 24.51
CA ALA A 68 -9.48 2.98 24.10
C ALA A 68 -9.57 3.12 22.57
N TYR A 69 -8.54 2.68 21.82
CA TYR A 69 -8.56 2.62 20.37
C TYR A 69 -9.64 1.66 19.86
N LEU A 70 -9.72 0.45 20.42
CA LEU A 70 -10.73 -0.55 20.07
C LEU A 70 -12.15 -0.12 20.47
N ALA A 71 -12.30 0.57 21.61
CA ALA A 71 -13.57 1.15 22.02
C ALA A 71 -14.04 2.27 21.06
N LEU A 72 -13.11 3.09 20.54
CA LEU A 72 -13.40 4.06 19.48
C LEU A 72 -13.76 3.33 18.17
N GLU A 73 -13.02 2.29 17.80
CA GLU A 73 -13.30 1.48 16.61
C GLU A 73 -14.71 0.86 16.68
N GLU A 74 -15.16 0.36 17.84
CA GLU A 74 -16.53 -0.17 17.97
C GLU A 74 -17.59 0.92 17.68
N ARG A 75 -17.41 2.13 18.21
CA ARG A 75 -18.31 3.26 17.92
C ARG A 75 -18.28 3.65 16.45
N LEU A 76 -17.09 3.70 15.85
CA LEU A 76 -16.90 3.99 14.43
C LEU A 76 -17.66 3.01 13.54
N PHE A 77 -17.62 1.71 13.83
CA PHE A 77 -18.37 0.71 13.05
C PHE A 77 -19.87 0.74 13.33
N ALA A 78 -20.31 1.15 14.52
CA ALA A 78 -21.71 1.44 14.78
C ALA A 78 -22.20 2.65 13.97
N GLU A 79 -21.39 3.72 13.90
CA GLU A 79 -21.66 4.91 13.08
C GLU A 79 -21.68 4.56 11.58
N LEU A 80 -20.73 3.74 11.10
CA LEU A 80 -20.70 3.21 9.73
C LEU A 80 -22.03 2.52 9.39
N ARG A 81 -22.58 1.73 10.32
CA ARG A 81 -23.85 1.05 10.10
C ARG A 81 -25.00 2.05 9.98
N ASP A 82 -25.09 3.02 10.89
CA ASP A 82 -26.17 4.01 10.90
C ASP A 82 -26.14 4.97 9.71
N ARG A 83 -24.94 5.48 9.37
CA ARG A 83 -24.79 6.55 8.40
C ARG A 83 -24.61 6.07 6.97
N ILE A 84 -24.11 4.85 6.78
CA ILE A 84 -23.82 4.30 5.44
C ILE A 84 -24.72 3.10 5.15
N TYR A 85 -24.58 1.98 5.88
CA TYR A 85 -25.34 0.76 5.56
C TYR A 85 -26.85 0.98 5.57
N ASN A 86 -27.38 1.67 6.58
CA ASN A 86 -28.82 1.93 6.70
C ASN A 86 -29.35 2.99 5.73
N ARG A 87 -28.46 3.71 5.04
CA ARG A 87 -28.80 4.86 4.16
C ARG A 87 -28.40 4.63 2.70
N ILE A 88 -28.09 3.39 2.32
CA ILE A 88 -27.87 3.06 0.91
C ILE A 88 -29.17 3.20 0.12
N ASP A 89 -29.07 3.81 -1.06
CA ASP A 89 -30.18 3.95 -1.99
C ASP A 89 -30.64 2.58 -2.51
N GLU A 90 -31.92 2.47 -2.89
CA GLU A 90 -32.49 1.22 -3.38
C GLU A 90 -31.75 0.68 -4.62
N ALA A 91 -31.34 1.57 -5.52
CA ALA A 91 -30.58 1.20 -6.71
C ALA A 91 -29.19 0.59 -6.40
N ASP A 92 -28.63 0.89 -5.24
CA ASP A 92 -27.30 0.42 -4.83
C ASP A 92 -27.34 -0.86 -3.98
N ARG A 93 -28.54 -1.38 -3.67
CA ARG A 93 -28.76 -2.64 -2.93
C ARG A 93 -28.52 -3.88 -3.82
N THR A 94 -27.32 -3.99 -4.36
CA THR A 94 -26.94 -5.06 -5.28
C THR A 94 -26.27 -6.23 -4.55
N PRO A 95 -26.24 -7.45 -5.12
CA PRO A 95 -25.59 -8.61 -4.50
C PRO A 95 -24.08 -8.47 -4.30
N VAL A 96 -23.43 -7.51 -4.96
CA VAL A 96 -21.98 -7.31 -4.95
C VAL A 96 -21.55 -6.02 -4.26
N ASN A 97 -22.47 -5.15 -3.81
CA ASN A 97 -22.10 -3.93 -3.09
C ASN A 97 -21.72 -4.27 -1.64
N ARG A 98 -20.51 -3.90 -1.20
CA ARG A 98 -20.02 -4.17 0.17
C ARG A 98 -20.82 -3.49 1.28
N PHE A 99 -21.51 -2.38 0.98
CA PHE A 99 -22.35 -1.67 1.95
C PHE A 99 -23.80 -2.15 1.97
N ASN A 100 -24.17 -3.06 1.06
CA ASN A 100 -25.45 -3.76 1.13
C ASN A 100 -25.35 -4.92 2.13
N ALA A 101 -26.01 -4.77 3.27
CA ALA A 101 -25.95 -5.75 4.36
C ALA A 101 -26.33 -7.16 3.88
N GLY A 102 -25.47 -8.14 4.14
CA GLY A 102 -25.68 -9.53 3.75
C GLY A 102 -25.37 -9.85 2.28
N SER A 103 -24.85 -8.90 1.50
CA SER A 103 -24.36 -9.14 0.14
C SER A 103 -23.17 -10.11 0.12
N MET A 104 -22.74 -10.50 -1.08
CA MET A 104 -21.56 -11.34 -1.29
C MET A 104 -20.26 -10.64 -0.91
N SER A 105 -20.25 -9.31 -0.99
CA SER A 105 -19.08 -8.46 -0.70
C SER A 105 -19.19 -7.74 0.64
N ASP A 106 -20.20 -8.03 1.46
CA ASP A 106 -20.32 -7.44 2.79
C ASP A 106 -19.28 -8.09 3.75
N PRO A 107 -18.28 -7.34 4.24
CA PRO A 107 -17.26 -7.87 5.14
C PRO A 107 -17.82 -8.24 6.52
N ALA A 108 -19.00 -7.73 6.87
CA ALA A 108 -19.69 -8.06 8.12
C ALA A 108 -20.63 -9.26 8.01
N ASN A 109 -20.75 -9.90 6.83
CA ASN A 109 -21.64 -11.02 6.63
C ASN A 109 -21.08 -12.32 7.25
N PRO A 110 -21.66 -12.85 8.34
CA PRO A 110 -21.13 -14.02 9.03
C PRO A 110 -21.24 -15.32 8.20
N ARG A 111 -22.07 -15.33 7.15
CA ARG A 111 -22.16 -16.46 6.22
C ARG A 111 -20.95 -16.52 5.28
N GLN A 112 -20.30 -15.38 5.04
CA GLN A 112 -19.11 -15.28 4.19
C GLN A 112 -17.84 -15.35 5.03
N TRP A 113 -17.79 -14.58 6.12
CA TRP A 113 -16.59 -14.34 6.92
C TRP A 113 -16.82 -14.71 8.39
N PRO A 114 -15.90 -15.47 9.03
CA PRO A 114 -16.04 -15.82 10.45
C PRO A 114 -15.91 -14.59 11.37
N ARG A 115 -15.26 -13.54 10.90
CA ARG A 115 -15.18 -12.23 11.54
C ARG A 115 -15.03 -11.14 10.47
N ASN A 116 -15.32 -9.90 10.86
CA ASN A 116 -15.05 -8.75 10.02
C ASN A 116 -13.55 -8.42 10.06
N TRP A 117 -12.83 -8.79 8.99
CA TRP A 117 -11.39 -8.55 8.84
C TRP A 117 -11.01 -7.12 8.45
N ASN A 118 -11.99 -6.21 8.34
CA ASN A 118 -11.71 -4.79 8.24
C ASN A 118 -11.40 -4.12 9.59
N ARG A 119 -11.57 -4.86 10.69
CA ARG A 119 -11.33 -4.40 12.05
C ARG A 119 -9.95 -4.82 12.53
N THR A 120 -9.46 -4.11 13.54
CA THR A 120 -8.25 -4.50 14.25
C THR A 120 -8.45 -5.92 14.83
N PHE A 121 -7.39 -6.73 14.80
CA PHE A 121 -7.42 -8.07 15.35
C PHE A 121 -6.15 -8.41 16.11
N GLU A 122 -6.29 -9.20 17.16
CA GLU A 122 -5.18 -9.68 17.97
C GLU A 122 -5.26 -11.19 18.11
N LEU A 123 -4.11 -11.85 17.95
CA LEU A 123 -3.90 -13.29 18.14
C LEU A 123 -2.91 -13.44 19.29
N GLU A 124 -3.45 -13.57 20.50
CA GLU A 124 -2.67 -13.77 21.72
C GLU A 124 -2.01 -15.15 21.73
N ALA A 125 -0.72 -15.20 22.05
CA ALA A 125 0.02 -16.45 22.26
C ALA A 125 0.27 -16.66 23.76
N GLY A 126 -0.02 -17.85 24.29
CA GLY A 126 0.12 -18.13 25.73
C GLY A 126 1.57 -18.13 26.24
N ASN A 127 2.55 -18.38 25.36
CA ASN A 127 3.98 -18.25 25.65
C ASN A 127 4.69 -17.69 24.40
N PRO A 128 4.61 -16.37 24.16
CA PRO A 128 5.12 -15.77 22.94
C PRO A 128 6.64 -15.79 22.92
N ARG A 129 7.20 -15.98 21.72
CA ARG A 129 8.64 -15.87 21.45
C ARG A 129 9.02 -14.48 20.93
N PHE A 130 8.07 -13.80 20.32
CA PHE A 130 8.20 -12.49 19.71
C PHE A 130 6.80 -11.86 19.54
N SER A 131 6.76 -10.55 19.34
CA SER A 131 5.55 -9.81 18.98
C SER A 131 5.56 -9.43 17.52
N VAL A 132 4.40 -9.31 16.90
CA VAL A 132 4.25 -8.92 15.50
C VAL A 132 3.18 -7.86 15.34
N LEU A 133 3.53 -6.74 14.72
CA LEU A 133 2.57 -5.76 14.22
C LEU A 133 2.39 -5.93 12.70
N LEU A 134 1.15 -6.07 12.24
CA LEU A 134 0.81 -6.11 10.81
C LEU A 134 0.19 -4.78 10.38
N LEU A 135 0.74 -4.18 9.32
CA LEU A 135 0.30 -2.91 8.76
C LEU A 135 -0.10 -3.08 7.30
N HIS A 136 -1.38 -2.91 6.99
CA HIS A 136 -1.92 -3.10 5.64
C HIS A 136 -1.64 -1.90 4.71
N GLY A 137 -1.93 -2.08 3.42
CA GLY A 137 -1.73 -1.05 2.39
C GLY A 137 -2.77 0.06 2.41
N LEU A 138 -2.48 1.15 1.67
CA LEU A 138 -3.42 2.25 1.47
C LEU A 138 -4.67 1.74 0.76
N SER A 139 -5.84 2.24 1.13
CA SER A 139 -7.19 1.78 0.69
C SER A 139 -7.59 0.36 1.11
N ASP A 140 -6.70 -0.37 1.78
CA ASP A 140 -6.88 -1.77 2.13
C ASP A 140 -7.39 -1.95 3.58
N SER A 141 -7.36 -3.18 4.10
CA SER A 141 -7.69 -3.46 5.50
C SER A 141 -6.80 -4.55 6.12
N PRO A 142 -6.91 -4.82 7.44
CA PRO A 142 -6.13 -5.86 8.11
C PRO A 142 -6.22 -7.25 7.47
N TYR A 143 -7.28 -7.50 6.67
CA TYR A 143 -7.42 -8.72 5.88
C TYR A 143 -6.17 -9.08 5.08
N SER A 144 -5.50 -8.09 4.48
CA SER A 144 -4.41 -8.33 3.53
C SER A 144 -3.22 -9.05 4.11
N LEU A 145 -2.97 -8.90 5.41
CA LEU A 145 -1.87 -9.59 6.09
C LEU A 145 -2.35 -10.73 6.99
N ARG A 146 -3.65 -11.05 6.99
CA ARG A 146 -4.23 -12.08 7.87
C ARG A 146 -3.50 -13.41 7.76
N SER A 147 -3.31 -13.94 6.55
CA SER A 147 -2.72 -15.26 6.36
C SER A 147 -1.27 -15.32 6.86
N LEU A 148 -0.47 -14.29 6.58
CA LEU A 148 0.89 -14.16 7.11
C LEU A 148 0.90 -13.98 8.63
N GLY A 149 -0.07 -13.25 9.18
CA GLY A 149 -0.27 -13.10 10.61
C GLY A 149 -0.61 -14.42 11.32
N THR A 150 -1.51 -15.21 10.75
CA THR A 150 -1.83 -16.55 11.25
C THR A 150 -0.61 -17.45 11.23
N MET A 151 0.16 -17.43 10.14
CA MET A 151 1.41 -18.20 10.06
C MET A 151 2.41 -17.79 11.15
N LEU A 152 2.64 -16.49 11.36
CA LEU A 152 3.55 -16.02 12.39
C LEU A 152 3.06 -16.33 13.81
N HIS A 153 1.74 -16.36 14.00
CA HIS A 153 1.15 -16.77 15.27
C HIS A 153 1.42 -18.26 15.55
N GLU A 154 1.33 -19.13 14.53
CA GLU A 154 1.69 -20.55 14.62
C GLU A 154 3.17 -20.77 14.96
N GLU A 155 4.05 -19.82 14.62
CA GLU A 155 5.47 -19.81 15.01
C GLU A 155 5.73 -19.33 16.44
N GLY A 156 4.68 -19.01 17.20
CA GLY A 156 4.76 -18.51 18.56
C GLY A 156 4.79 -16.99 18.67
N GLY A 157 4.35 -16.27 17.64
CA GLY A 157 4.19 -14.81 17.67
C GLY A 157 2.90 -14.36 18.37
N HIS A 158 2.98 -13.32 19.20
CA HIS A 158 1.82 -12.54 19.60
C HIS A 158 1.54 -11.51 18.49
N VAL A 159 0.43 -11.63 17.76
CA VAL A 159 0.20 -10.89 16.52
C VAL A 159 -0.94 -9.89 16.64
N LEU A 160 -0.69 -8.62 16.32
CA LEU A 160 -1.69 -7.56 16.22
C LEU A 160 -1.78 -7.07 14.76
N GLY A 161 -2.92 -7.27 14.12
CA GLY A 161 -3.27 -6.66 12.84
C GLY A 161 -4.04 -5.36 13.05
N LEU A 162 -3.37 -4.22 12.86
CA LEU A 162 -3.94 -2.90 13.09
C LEU A 162 -4.81 -2.45 11.91
N ARG A 163 -6.06 -2.05 12.16
CA ARG A 163 -6.81 -1.24 11.20
C ARG A 163 -6.23 0.17 11.26
N ILE A 164 -5.56 0.58 10.19
CA ILE A 164 -4.99 1.93 10.09
C ILE A 164 -6.16 2.93 9.96
N PRO A 165 -6.14 4.08 10.68
CA PRO A 165 -7.18 5.11 10.57
C PRO A 165 -7.48 5.49 9.12
N GLY A 166 -8.75 5.78 8.81
CA GLY A 166 -9.23 6.07 7.46
C GLY A 166 -9.50 4.85 6.59
N HIS A 167 -9.25 3.64 7.12
CA HIS A 167 -9.38 2.38 6.39
C HIS A 167 -10.36 1.41 7.06
N GLY A 168 -10.73 0.34 6.34
CA GLY A 168 -11.64 -0.71 6.82
C GLY A 168 -13.12 -0.29 6.95
N THR A 169 -13.42 1.00 6.88
CA THR A 169 -14.79 1.54 6.98
C THR A 169 -15.35 1.90 5.60
N ALA A 170 -15.23 3.16 5.17
CA ALA A 170 -15.68 3.68 3.89
C ALA A 170 -14.61 4.55 3.22
N PRO A 171 -14.58 4.64 1.87
CA PRO A 171 -13.58 5.42 1.15
C PRO A 171 -13.49 6.89 1.60
N SER A 172 -14.61 7.46 2.09
CA SER A 172 -14.67 8.82 2.62
C SER A 172 -13.71 9.07 3.79
N GLY A 173 -13.31 8.05 4.55
CA GLY A 173 -12.29 8.18 5.60
C GLY A 173 -10.95 8.71 5.06
N LEU A 174 -10.58 8.34 3.83
CA LEU A 174 -9.33 8.79 3.20
C LEU A 174 -9.38 10.23 2.68
N VAL A 175 -10.55 10.89 2.72
CA VAL A 175 -10.68 12.30 2.34
C VAL A 175 -10.04 13.22 3.38
N GLU A 176 -10.13 12.86 4.67
CA GLU A 176 -9.62 13.69 5.79
C GLU A 176 -8.43 13.11 6.53
N THR A 177 -8.23 11.79 6.49
CA THR A 177 -7.15 11.13 7.24
C THR A 177 -5.78 11.69 6.85
N THR A 178 -4.91 11.85 7.84
CA THR A 178 -3.52 12.28 7.65
C THR A 178 -2.54 11.13 7.91
N TYR A 179 -1.34 11.16 7.34
CA TYR A 179 -0.33 10.14 7.67
C TYR A 179 0.08 10.22 9.14
N GLU A 180 -0.04 11.41 9.76
CA GLU A 180 0.20 11.62 11.18
C GLU A 180 -0.79 10.86 12.07
N ASP A 181 -2.06 10.76 11.67
CA ASP A 181 -3.07 9.91 12.32
C ASP A 181 -2.66 8.43 12.22
N MET A 182 -2.20 8.00 11.04
CA MET A 182 -1.73 6.63 10.79
C MET A 182 -0.51 6.30 11.66
N ALA A 183 0.50 7.17 11.67
CA ALA A 183 1.71 7.00 12.47
C ALA A 183 1.41 6.99 13.98
N ALA A 184 0.45 7.80 14.45
CA ALA A 184 0.02 7.80 15.84
C ALA A 184 -0.62 6.47 16.26
N ALA A 185 -1.43 5.87 15.40
CA ALA A 185 -2.01 4.55 15.63
C ALA A 185 -0.92 3.45 15.65
N VAL A 186 0.07 3.52 14.76
CA VAL A 186 1.23 2.59 14.75
C VAL A 186 2.01 2.69 16.06
N ARG A 187 2.34 3.90 16.52
CA ARG A 187 3.04 4.10 17.81
C ARG A 187 2.28 3.48 18.99
N LEU A 188 0.95 3.63 18.99
CA LEU A 188 0.09 3.06 20.03
C LEU A 188 0.11 1.52 19.98
N ALA A 189 0.01 0.94 18.78
CA ALA A 189 0.05 -0.52 18.59
C ALA A 189 1.40 -1.14 18.98
N VAL A 190 2.52 -0.50 18.65
CA VAL A 190 3.86 -1.00 19.05
C VAL A 190 4.04 -0.93 20.56
N ARG A 191 3.61 0.17 21.22
CA ARG A 191 3.64 0.27 22.68
C ARG A 191 2.81 -0.83 23.35
N HIS A 192 1.60 -1.08 22.85
CA HIS A 192 0.76 -2.17 23.35
C HIS A 192 1.46 -3.52 23.29
N LEU A 193 2.05 -3.88 22.14
CA LEU A 193 2.77 -5.14 21.99
C LEU A 193 4.01 -5.22 22.89
N HIS A 194 4.74 -4.10 23.06
CA HIS A 194 5.88 -4.01 23.95
C HIS A 194 5.48 -4.22 25.42
N ASP A 195 4.44 -3.55 25.87
CA ASP A 195 3.96 -3.60 27.25
C ASP A 195 3.34 -4.97 27.58
N ALA A 196 2.65 -5.59 26.61
CA ALA A 196 2.11 -6.94 26.75
C ALA A 196 3.20 -8.02 26.79
N ASN A 197 4.36 -7.76 26.18
CA ASN A 197 5.45 -8.73 26.03
C ASN A 197 6.83 -8.12 26.34
N PRO A 198 7.07 -7.61 27.57
CA PRO A 198 8.29 -6.85 27.86
C PRO A 198 9.55 -7.66 27.60
N GLY A 199 10.49 -7.05 26.87
CA GLY A 199 11.77 -7.66 26.53
C GLY A 199 11.72 -8.67 25.38
N LEU A 200 10.56 -9.02 24.82
CA LEU A 200 10.49 -9.85 23.61
C LEU A 200 10.75 -9.00 22.34
N PRO A 201 11.37 -9.58 21.30
CA PRO A 201 11.61 -8.87 20.07
C PRO A 201 10.30 -8.53 19.35
N ILE A 202 10.26 -7.37 18.69
CA ILE A 202 9.09 -6.88 17.95
C ILE A 202 9.40 -6.91 16.45
N ILE A 203 8.59 -7.61 15.67
CA ILE A 203 8.66 -7.61 14.22
C ILE A 203 7.52 -6.74 13.68
N ILE A 204 7.82 -5.83 12.75
CA ILE A 204 6.77 -5.09 12.03
C ILE A 204 6.72 -5.61 10.59
N ALA A 205 5.57 -6.15 10.20
CA ALA A 205 5.31 -6.58 8.83
C ALA A 205 4.35 -5.61 8.14
N GLY A 206 4.80 -4.96 7.07
CA GLY A 206 4.05 -3.92 6.38
C GLY A 206 3.87 -4.19 4.89
N TYR A 207 2.65 -4.02 4.40
CA TYR A 207 2.32 -4.08 2.97
C TYR A 207 2.08 -2.68 2.40
N SER A 208 2.74 -2.31 1.30
CA SER A 208 2.53 -1.03 0.61
C SER A 208 2.74 0.17 1.55
N ASN A 209 1.77 1.06 1.70
CA ASN A 209 1.76 2.12 2.72
C ASN A 209 2.07 1.63 4.15
N GLY A 210 1.62 0.41 4.51
CA GLY A 210 1.98 -0.20 5.79
C GLY A 210 3.48 -0.48 5.93
N GLY A 211 4.16 -0.78 4.81
CA GLY A 211 5.62 -0.89 4.77
C GLY A 211 6.31 0.47 4.96
N ALA A 212 5.76 1.53 4.37
CA ALA A 212 6.24 2.89 4.59
C ALA A 212 6.06 3.33 6.06
N LEU A 213 4.91 3.04 6.65
CA LEU A 213 4.63 3.30 8.07
C LEU A 213 5.56 2.51 9.00
N ALA A 214 5.89 1.26 8.66
CA ALA A 214 6.86 0.45 9.40
C ALA A 214 8.26 1.09 9.41
N VAL A 215 8.73 1.54 8.23
CA VAL A 215 10.00 2.25 8.10
C VAL A 215 9.96 3.58 8.86
N HIS A 216 8.92 4.39 8.68
CA HIS A 216 8.75 5.65 9.39
C HIS A 216 8.80 5.48 10.92
N TYR A 217 8.06 4.50 11.46
CA TYR A 217 8.09 4.21 12.90
C TYR A 217 9.49 3.80 13.37
N THR A 218 10.17 2.97 12.58
CA THR A 218 11.54 2.52 12.90
C THR A 218 12.48 3.71 13.00
N LEU A 219 12.50 4.59 12.00
CA LEU A 219 13.32 5.80 12.00
C LEU A 219 12.97 6.74 13.16
N GLU A 220 11.67 6.88 13.48
CA GLU A 220 11.20 7.66 14.63
C GLU A 220 11.73 7.08 15.95
N SER A 221 11.72 5.75 16.10
CA SER A 221 12.21 5.06 17.31
C SER A 221 13.73 5.08 17.48
N LEU A 222 14.48 5.23 16.38
CA LEU A 222 15.93 5.45 16.43
C LEU A 222 16.26 6.86 16.94
N ALA A 223 15.43 7.84 16.60
CA ALA A 223 15.59 9.23 17.05
C ALA A 223 14.98 9.51 18.43
N ASN A 224 14.18 8.60 18.98
CA ASN A 224 13.44 8.78 20.23
C ASN A 224 13.45 7.52 21.10
N GLU A 225 14.29 7.53 22.13
CA GLU A 225 14.45 6.42 23.09
C GLU A 225 13.16 6.06 23.86
N ALA A 226 12.15 6.93 23.89
CA ALA A 226 10.86 6.64 24.50
C ALA A 226 9.97 5.69 23.67
N LEU A 227 10.36 5.41 22.41
CA LEU A 227 9.63 4.50 21.55
C LEU A 227 10.33 3.13 21.50
N PRO A 228 9.61 2.01 21.73
CA PRO A 228 10.18 0.69 21.58
C PRO A 228 10.70 0.47 20.15
N GLN A 229 11.97 0.13 20.01
CA GLN A 229 12.57 -0.15 18.71
C GLN A 229 12.14 -1.54 18.20
N PRO A 230 11.76 -1.67 16.92
CA PRO A 230 11.50 -2.97 16.33
C PRO A 230 12.82 -3.73 16.16
N SER A 231 12.78 -5.04 16.36
CA SER A 231 13.91 -5.94 16.20
C SER A 231 14.08 -6.43 14.76
N GLY A 232 13.05 -6.32 13.92
CA GLY A 232 13.09 -6.70 12.51
C GLY A 232 11.92 -6.16 11.70
N LEU A 233 12.14 -5.94 10.41
CA LEU A 233 11.12 -5.49 9.46
C LEU A 233 10.88 -6.51 8.36
N VAL A 234 9.60 -6.74 8.04
CA VAL A 234 9.19 -7.48 6.85
C VAL A 234 8.36 -6.55 5.95
N LEU A 235 8.85 -6.25 4.76
CA LEU A 235 8.26 -5.25 3.87
C LEU A 235 7.74 -5.92 2.60
N LEU A 236 6.46 -5.79 2.29
CA LEU A 236 5.86 -6.30 1.06
C LEU A 236 5.49 -5.12 0.17
N SER A 237 6.17 -4.99 -0.98
CA SER A 237 6.07 -3.85 -1.90
C SER A 237 5.98 -2.49 -1.18
N PRO A 238 6.93 -2.16 -0.28
CA PRO A 238 6.82 -0.98 0.57
C PRO A 238 6.74 0.30 -0.26
N GLU A 239 5.82 1.19 0.11
CA GLU A 239 5.61 2.45 -0.60
C GLU A 239 6.71 3.46 -0.27
N ILE A 240 7.88 3.33 -0.91
CA ILE A 240 9.02 4.22 -0.71
C ILE A 240 9.40 4.85 -2.05
N GLY A 241 9.66 6.17 -2.03
CA GLY A 241 10.17 6.88 -3.21
C GLY A 241 9.11 7.20 -4.26
N LEU A 242 7.94 7.70 -3.84
CA LEU A 242 6.92 8.18 -4.79
C LEU A 242 7.32 9.49 -5.47
N SER A 243 6.90 9.65 -6.73
CA SER A 243 7.13 10.88 -7.50
C SER A 243 6.32 12.06 -6.92
N PRO A 244 6.88 13.30 -6.89
CA PRO A 244 6.21 14.51 -6.39
C PRO A 244 4.93 14.92 -7.12
N ILE A 245 4.61 14.29 -8.26
CA ILE A 245 3.41 14.61 -9.07
C ILE A 245 2.13 14.47 -8.23
N ALA A 246 2.10 13.58 -7.24
CA ALA A 246 0.96 13.38 -6.34
C ALA A 246 0.65 14.61 -5.44
N ALA A 247 1.65 15.39 -5.05
CA ALA A 247 1.50 16.51 -4.10
C ALA A 247 0.71 17.70 -4.66
N TYR A 248 0.82 17.93 -5.98
CA TYR A 248 0.18 19.08 -6.65
C TYR A 248 -1.34 18.93 -6.76
N ALA A 249 -1.87 17.72 -6.54
CA ALA A 249 -3.29 17.42 -6.62
C ALA A 249 -4.11 18.01 -5.44
N LYS A 250 -3.49 18.39 -4.31
CA LYS A 250 -4.21 18.83 -3.11
C LYS A 250 -4.98 20.15 -3.27
N TRP A 251 -4.47 21.08 -4.07
CA TRP A 251 -5.14 22.37 -4.29
C TRP A 251 -6.49 22.21 -5.00
N GLN A 252 -6.62 21.21 -5.87
CA GLN A 252 -7.88 20.94 -6.59
C GLN A 252 -8.99 20.49 -5.63
N ALA A 253 -8.68 19.66 -4.64
CA ALA A 253 -9.65 19.15 -3.66
C ALA A 253 -10.12 20.25 -2.71
N ARG A 254 -9.20 21.13 -2.26
CA ARG A 254 -9.54 22.29 -1.42
C ARG A 254 -10.42 23.32 -2.12
N ILE A 255 -10.09 23.63 -3.37
CA ILE A 255 -10.92 24.51 -4.21
C ILE A 255 -12.28 23.86 -4.44
N GLY A 256 -12.30 22.55 -4.69
CA GLY A 256 -13.53 21.79 -4.86
C GLY A 256 -14.45 21.86 -3.65
N HIS A 257 -13.94 21.61 -2.44
CA HIS A 257 -14.73 21.72 -1.22
C HIS A 257 -15.31 23.13 -1.02
N TRP A 258 -14.51 24.17 -1.24
CA TRP A 258 -14.98 25.57 -1.15
C TRP A 258 -16.08 25.89 -2.18
N MET A 259 -16.01 25.28 -3.37
CA MET A 259 -16.99 25.47 -4.45
C MET A 259 -18.17 24.48 -4.39
N GLY A 260 -18.25 23.59 -3.38
CA GLY A 260 -19.27 22.53 -3.32
C GLY A 260 -19.14 21.47 -4.41
N LEU A 261 -17.94 21.32 -4.99
CA LEU A 261 -17.60 20.36 -6.02
C LEU A 261 -16.88 19.15 -5.40
N ASP A 262 -17.59 18.39 -4.56
CA ASP A 262 -17.02 17.26 -3.79
C ASP A 262 -16.38 16.18 -4.67
N LYS A 263 -16.80 16.07 -5.95
CA LYS A 263 -16.18 15.17 -6.95
C LYS A 263 -14.69 15.45 -7.17
N LEU A 264 -14.21 16.66 -6.87
CA LEU A 264 -12.77 17.01 -6.96
C LEU A 264 -11.93 16.40 -5.84
N ALA A 265 -12.55 15.85 -4.79
CA ALA A 265 -11.84 15.08 -3.77
C ALA A 265 -11.45 13.66 -4.26
N TRP A 266 -11.88 13.23 -5.45
CA TRP A 266 -11.76 11.86 -5.93
C TRP A 266 -10.95 11.75 -7.24
N ASN A 267 -9.85 11.01 -7.19
CA ASN A 267 -9.09 10.63 -8.39
C ASN A 267 -9.92 9.66 -9.24
N SER A 268 -10.46 8.62 -8.61
CA SER A 268 -11.37 7.64 -9.20
C SER A 268 -12.58 7.41 -8.30
N VAL A 269 -13.73 7.14 -8.93
CA VAL A 269 -14.97 6.73 -8.27
C VAL A 269 -15.41 5.46 -8.96
N GLU A 270 -15.36 4.34 -8.26
CA GLU A 270 -15.58 3.00 -8.81
C GLU A 270 -16.66 2.27 -8.01
N LEU A 271 -17.04 1.07 -8.47
CA LEU A 271 -17.95 0.20 -7.73
C LEU A 271 -17.26 -0.35 -6.47
N GLU A 272 -17.96 -0.31 -5.34
CA GLU A 272 -17.49 -0.87 -4.07
C GLU A 272 -17.86 -2.35 -3.96
N TYR A 273 -17.19 -3.18 -4.78
CA TYR A 273 -17.42 -4.62 -4.86
C TYR A 273 -16.42 -5.47 -4.07
N ASP A 274 -15.31 -4.88 -3.65
CA ASP A 274 -14.29 -5.57 -2.88
C ASP A 274 -14.61 -5.44 -1.37
N PRO A 275 -14.73 -6.55 -0.62
CA PRO A 275 -15.05 -6.52 0.81
C PRO A 275 -13.97 -5.86 1.69
N PHE A 276 -12.70 -5.89 1.27
CA PHE A 276 -11.56 -5.52 2.09
C PHE A 276 -10.80 -4.30 1.58
N LYS A 277 -10.94 -3.98 0.28
CA LYS A 277 -10.30 -2.82 -0.35
C LYS A 277 -11.32 -1.81 -0.89
N TYR A 278 -11.04 -0.51 -0.79
CA TYR A 278 -11.87 0.51 -1.44
C TYR A 278 -11.70 0.48 -2.96
N GLY A 279 -12.81 0.55 -3.68
CA GLY A 279 -12.80 0.73 -5.14
C GLY A 279 -12.44 2.18 -5.53
N SER A 280 -12.94 3.14 -4.76
CA SER A 280 -12.76 4.56 -5.03
C SER A 280 -11.54 5.14 -4.31
N PHE A 281 -10.82 6.06 -4.99
CA PHE A 281 -9.55 6.59 -4.50
C PHE A 281 -9.59 8.11 -4.31
N ALA A 282 -9.41 8.56 -3.08
CA ALA A 282 -9.39 9.98 -2.74
C ALA A 282 -8.08 10.65 -3.17
N VAL A 283 -8.15 11.92 -3.58
CA VAL A 283 -6.98 12.76 -3.88
C VAL A 283 -6.07 12.88 -2.66
N ASN A 284 -6.66 13.07 -1.48
CA ASN A 284 -5.91 13.19 -0.22
C ASN A 284 -5.10 11.92 0.09
N ALA A 285 -5.59 10.73 -0.27
CA ALA A 285 -4.86 9.48 -0.06
C ALA A 285 -3.48 9.49 -0.73
N GLY A 286 -3.42 9.95 -1.99
CA GLY A 286 -2.15 10.09 -2.73
C GLY A 286 -1.23 11.20 -2.19
N ASP A 287 -1.80 12.27 -1.62
CA ASP A 287 -1.03 13.32 -0.95
C ASP A 287 -0.39 12.81 0.36
N GLN A 288 -1.14 12.09 1.19
CA GLN A 288 -0.60 11.55 2.44
C GLN A 288 0.46 10.47 2.20
N ALA A 289 0.24 9.60 1.23
CA ALA A 289 1.23 8.70 0.65
C ALA A 289 2.56 9.42 0.35
N TYR A 290 2.50 10.46 -0.49
CA TYR A 290 3.68 11.25 -0.83
C TYR A 290 4.34 11.90 0.40
N ARG A 291 3.54 12.54 1.28
CA ARG A 291 4.06 13.21 2.50
C ARG A 291 4.77 12.24 3.42
N LEU A 292 4.25 11.02 3.59
CA LEU A 292 4.90 9.96 4.36
C LEU A 292 6.24 9.59 3.74
N THR A 293 6.30 9.36 2.41
CA THR A 293 7.57 9.04 1.75
C THR A 293 8.61 10.17 1.88
N ALA A 294 8.17 11.43 1.79
CA ALA A 294 9.03 12.59 1.98
C ALA A 294 9.55 12.70 3.42
N ALA A 295 8.69 12.40 4.41
CA ALA A 295 9.08 12.36 5.82
C ALA A 295 10.13 11.26 6.08
N ILE A 296 9.96 10.07 5.49
CA ILE A 296 10.95 8.99 5.56
C ILE A 296 12.29 9.44 5.01
N GLN A 297 12.32 10.07 3.82
CA GLN A 297 13.58 10.54 3.23
C GLN A 297 14.29 11.58 4.12
N ALA A 298 13.53 12.51 4.71
CA ALA A 298 14.07 13.49 5.65
C ALA A 298 14.62 12.83 6.94
N GLN A 299 13.90 11.86 7.50
CA GLN A 299 14.38 11.12 8.68
C GLN A 299 15.66 10.33 8.40
N ILE A 300 15.80 9.74 7.20
CA ILE A 300 17.04 9.07 6.79
C ILE A 300 18.18 10.11 6.69
N ASP A 301 17.94 11.26 6.05
CA ASP A 301 18.94 12.34 5.96
C ASP A 301 19.43 12.77 7.36
N ASP A 302 18.51 13.00 8.29
CA ASP A 302 18.80 13.44 9.66
C ASP A 302 19.58 12.38 10.46
N LEU A 303 19.20 11.10 10.35
CA LEU A 303 19.88 10.00 11.05
C LEU A 303 21.29 9.73 10.47
N GLN A 304 21.45 9.83 9.15
CA GLN A 304 22.77 9.73 8.51
C GLN A 304 23.69 10.87 8.96
N ALA A 305 23.18 12.09 9.11
CA ALA A 305 23.96 13.24 9.56
C ALA A 305 24.34 13.17 11.06
N SER A 306 23.47 12.60 11.90
CA SER A 306 23.68 12.50 13.35
C SER A 306 24.42 11.25 13.80
N GLY A 307 24.61 10.25 12.92
CA GLY A 307 25.23 8.97 13.25
C GLY A 307 24.34 8.02 14.06
N GLY A 308 23.08 8.38 14.31
CA GLY A 308 22.09 7.58 15.06
C GLY A 308 21.48 6.43 14.24
N PHE A 309 22.01 6.17 13.05
CA PHE A 309 21.44 5.25 12.08
C PHE A 309 21.99 3.83 12.14
N ALA A 310 23.08 3.62 12.90
CA ALA A 310 23.81 2.36 12.92
C ALA A 310 23.00 1.17 13.47
N SER A 311 22.02 1.41 14.34
CA SER A 311 21.18 0.36 14.95
C SER A 311 19.90 0.07 14.17
N PHE A 312 19.88 0.34 12.86
CA PHE A 312 18.72 0.02 12.02
C PHE A 312 18.50 -1.51 11.98
N PRO A 313 17.27 -2.01 12.21
CA PRO A 313 17.04 -3.44 12.38
C PRO A 313 17.14 -4.22 11.06
N PRO A 314 17.48 -5.52 11.14
CA PRO A 314 17.38 -6.45 10.00
C PRO A 314 16.07 -6.27 9.23
N THR A 315 16.14 -6.30 7.90
CA THR A 315 14.99 -5.98 7.05
C THR A 315 14.91 -6.96 5.89
N LEU A 316 13.79 -7.66 5.78
CA LEU A 316 13.45 -8.53 4.67
C LEU A 316 12.37 -7.84 3.80
N ALA A 317 12.70 -7.48 2.56
CA ALA A 317 11.74 -6.88 1.64
C ALA A 317 11.41 -7.79 0.46
N PHE A 318 10.16 -7.74 0.00
CA PHE A 318 9.65 -8.44 -1.18
C PHE A 318 9.11 -7.43 -2.17
N GLN A 319 9.54 -7.49 -3.43
CA GLN A 319 9.15 -6.54 -4.47
C GLN A 319 8.99 -7.24 -5.82
N SER A 320 7.94 -6.92 -6.58
CA SER A 320 7.92 -7.30 -8.00
C SER A 320 8.64 -6.27 -8.85
N VAL A 321 9.44 -6.71 -9.82
CA VAL A 321 10.12 -5.83 -10.77
C VAL A 321 9.14 -5.18 -11.76
N ALA A 322 7.96 -5.78 -11.95
CA ALA A 322 6.89 -5.29 -12.81
C ALA A 322 5.79 -4.53 -12.04
N ASP A 323 6.04 -4.18 -10.78
CA ASP A 323 5.10 -3.43 -9.96
C ASP A 323 4.81 -2.07 -10.59
N ALA A 324 3.56 -1.86 -10.99
CA ALA A 324 3.10 -0.64 -11.63
C ALA A 324 2.78 0.49 -10.62
N THR A 325 2.81 0.20 -9.32
CA THR A 325 2.52 1.16 -8.25
C THR A 325 3.81 1.68 -7.64
N ILE A 326 4.76 0.80 -7.32
CA ILE A 326 6.05 1.14 -6.72
C ILE A 326 7.20 0.74 -7.64
N SER A 327 8.13 1.66 -7.87
CA SER A 327 9.32 1.40 -8.67
C SER A 327 10.35 0.59 -7.89
N ALA A 328 10.67 -0.63 -8.34
CA ALA A 328 11.70 -1.46 -7.73
C ALA A 328 13.10 -0.77 -7.71
N PRO A 329 13.54 -0.07 -8.77
CA PRO A 329 14.73 0.76 -8.71
C PRO A 329 14.66 1.86 -7.64
N ALA A 330 13.50 2.49 -7.45
CA ALA A 330 13.34 3.54 -6.44
C ALA A 330 13.43 2.98 -5.02
N LEU A 331 12.97 1.75 -4.78
CA LEU A 331 13.15 1.07 -3.49
C LEU A 331 14.64 0.82 -3.20
N VAL A 332 15.43 0.46 -4.21
CA VAL A 332 16.88 0.31 -4.07
C VAL A 332 17.51 1.67 -3.73
N THR A 333 17.35 2.67 -4.60
CA THR A 333 18.07 3.94 -4.48
C THR A 333 17.63 4.79 -3.29
N ASN A 334 16.35 4.73 -2.91
CA ASN A 334 15.79 5.60 -1.87
C ASN A 334 15.71 4.92 -0.50
N PHE A 335 16.09 3.65 -0.39
CA PHE A 335 16.06 2.92 0.88
C PHE A 335 17.26 2.00 1.05
N PHE A 336 17.39 0.92 0.27
CA PHE A 336 18.44 -0.07 0.49
C PHE A 336 19.87 0.48 0.32
N ASP A 337 20.10 1.36 -0.64
CA ASP A 337 21.39 2.05 -0.81
C ASP A 337 21.66 3.10 0.28
N ARG A 338 20.65 3.39 1.11
CA ARG A 338 20.70 4.45 2.12
C ARG A 338 20.77 3.92 3.54
N ILE A 339 20.27 2.70 3.82
CA ILE A 339 20.36 2.02 5.14
C ILE A 339 21.79 1.55 5.44
N PRO A 340 22.22 1.39 6.72
CA PRO A 340 23.57 0.90 7.00
C PRO A 340 23.72 -0.56 6.56
N ASP A 341 24.97 -1.03 6.50
CA ASP A 341 25.24 -2.46 6.33
C ASP A 341 24.59 -3.25 7.48
N GLY A 342 24.01 -4.41 7.16
CA GLY A 342 23.31 -5.22 8.15
C GLY A 342 22.73 -6.49 7.56
N ASN A 343 21.99 -7.23 8.38
CA ASN A 343 21.29 -8.43 7.91
C ASN A 343 20.00 -8.06 7.15
N HIS A 344 20.17 -7.42 5.99
CA HIS A 344 19.09 -7.00 5.11
C HIS A 344 19.03 -7.89 3.87
N GLU A 345 17.83 -8.18 3.38
CA GLU A 345 17.60 -8.94 2.14
C GLU A 345 16.48 -8.28 1.30
N LEU A 346 16.77 -8.03 0.03
CA LEU A 346 15.78 -7.67 -0.98
C LEU A 346 15.47 -8.88 -1.85
N VAL A 347 14.27 -9.43 -1.69
CA VAL A 347 13.72 -10.48 -2.54
C VAL A 347 12.92 -9.84 -3.68
N ALA A 348 13.45 -9.92 -4.90
CA ALA A 348 12.78 -9.44 -6.10
C ALA A 348 12.11 -10.59 -6.85
N PHE A 349 10.88 -10.39 -7.31
CA PHE A 349 10.18 -11.30 -8.24
C PHE A 349 10.27 -10.75 -9.65
N ASP A 350 10.91 -11.52 -10.52
CA ASP A 350 11.06 -11.21 -11.94
C ASP A 350 9.72 -11.32 -12.70
N VAL A 351 9.73 -11.02 -13.99
CA VAL A 351 8.69 -11.42 -14.94
C VAL A 351 8.93 -12.84 -15.43
N ASN A 352 7.87 -13.49 -15.91
CA ASN A 352 7.98 -14.77 -16.59
C ASN A 352 8.63 -14.56 -17.97
N ARG A 353 9.92 -14.85 -18.07
CA ARG A 353 10.76 -14.58 -19.25
C ARG A 353 10.29 -15.30 -20.53
N VAL A 354 9.48 -16.35 -20.41
CA VAL A 354 8.84 -17.03 -21.55
C VAL A 354 7.95 -16.07 -22.37
N PHE A 355 7.26 -15.13 -21.71
CA PHE A 355 6.42 -14.15 -22.40
C PHE A 355 7.21 -13.05 -23.11
N GLU A 356 8.40 -12.75 -22.60
CA GLU A 356 9.33 -11.80 -23.23
C GLU A 356 9.87 -12.40 -24.54
N THR A 357 10.30 -13.65 -24.52
CA THR A 357 10.71 -14.39 -25.73
C THR A 357 9.59 -14.48 -26.75
N ALA A 358 8.34 -14.61 -26.30
CA ALA A 358 7.17 -14.60 -27.17
C ALA A 358 6.79 -13.19 -27.70
N SER A 359 7.52 -12.12 -27.32
CA SER A 359 7.22 -10.72 -27.66
C SER A 359 5.81 -10.27 -27.27
N LEU A 360 5.29 -10.82 -26.16
CA LEU A 360 3.97 -10.49 -25.62
C LEU A 360 4.02 -9.34 -24.60
N LEU A 361 5.22 -8.94 -24.17
CA LEU A 361 5.45 -7.79 -23.28
C LEU A 361 5.69 -6.52 -24.11
N ARG A 362 5.18 -5.39 -23.63
CA ARG A 362 5.34 -4.09 -24.33
C ARG A 362 6.79 -3.63 -24.38
N GLU A 363 7.53 -3.86 -23.31
CA GLU A 363 8.94 -3.48 -23.14
C GLU A 363 9.66 -4.58 -22.35
N PRO A 364 10.97 -4.81 -22.60
CA PRO A 364 11.77 -5.75 -21.83
C PRO A 364 11.98 -5.23 -20.39
N PHE A 365 11.89 -6.12 -19.40
CA PHE A 365 12.12 -5.77 -18.00
C PHE A 365 13.58 -5.95 -17.64
N ASP A 366 14.25 -4.86 -17.28
CA ASP A 366 15.64 -4.89 -16.83
C ASP A 366 15.73 -5.24 -15.34
N THR A 367 16.49 -6.29 -15.03
CA THR A 367 16.81 -6.71 -13.65
C THR A 367 18.29 -6.52 -13.33
N ALA A 368 19.10 -6.02 -14.27
CA ALA A 368 20.53 -5.80 -14.07
C ALA A 368 20.82 -4.76 -12.98
N PHE A 369 19.92 -3.79 -12.77
CA PHE A 369 20.04 -2.80 -11.70
C PHE A 369 20.12 -3.44 -10.29
N LEU A 370 19.55 -4.64 -10.10
CA LEU A 370 19.63 -5.38 -8.83
C LEU A 370 21.02 -5.98 -8.57
N PHE A 371 21.83 -6.12 -9.62
CA PHE A 371 23.13 -6.80 -9.57
C PHE A 371 24.26 -5.90 -10.11
N ASP A 372 24.10 -4.57 -10.02
CA ASP A 372 25.17 -3.66 -10.44
C ASP A 372 26.46 -3.99 -9.66
N ARG A 373 27.46 -4.48 -10.39
CA ARG A 373 28.71 -4.99 -9.81
C ARG A 373 29.59 -3.88 -9.22
N ASN A 374 29.28 -2.62 -9.54
CA ASN A 374 30.01 -1.48 -9.01
C ASN A 374 29.55 -1.08 -7.60
N SER A 375 28.36 -1.51 -7.16
CA SER A 375 27.78 -1.03 -5.91
C SER A 375 28.13 -1.87 -4.67
N ARG A 376 28.54 -3.15 -4.83
CA ARG A 376 28.84 -4.10 -3.72
C ARG A 376 27.88 -3.90 -2.54
N PRO A 377 26.59 -4.23 -2.70
CA PRO A 377 25.56 -3.84 -1.76
C PRO A 377 25.85 -4.37 -0.34
N GLY A 378 25.53 -3.55 0.67
CA GLY A 378 25.57 -3.92 2.09
C GLY A 378 24.45 -4.86 2.53
N TYR A 379 23.71 -5.42 1.57
CA TYR A 379 22.52 -6.24 1.77
C TYR A 379 22.47 -7.37 0.73
N ALA A 380 21.76 -8.45 1.04
CA ALA A 380 21.58 -9.57 0.13
C ALA A 380 20.51 -9.25 -0.92
N VAL A 381 20.74 -9.68 -2.16
CA VAL A 381 19.75 -9.59 -3.25
C VAL A 381 19.38 -11.00 -3.69
N SER A 382 18.08 -11.29 -3.70
CA SER A 382 17.51 -12.59 -4.03
C SER A 382 16.48 -12.42 -5.16
N LEU A 383 16.84 -12.78 -6.39
CA LEU A 383 15.93 -12.71 -7.55
C LEU A 383 15.27 -14.06 -7.81
N VAL A 384 13.95 -14.12 -7.66
CA VAL A 384 13.11 -15.23 -8.10
C VAL A 384 12.81 -15.06 -9.58
N THR A 385 13.39 -15.92 -10.42
CA THR A 385 13.33 -15.81 -11.89
C THR A 385 13.24 -17.19 -12.56
N ASN A 386 12.96 -17.22 -13.87
CA ASN A 386 13.02 -18.45 -14.65
C ASN A 386 14.46 -19.01 -14.67
N ARG A 387 14.60 -20.34 -14.74
CA ARG A 387 15.91 -20.99 -14.94
C ARG A 387 16.62 -20.44 -16.18
N ASN A 388 15.86 -20.25 -17.25
CA ASN A 388 16.27 -19.63 -18.51
C ASN A 388 15.03 -19.07 -19.22
N ALA A 389 15.22 -18.33 -20.32
CA ALA A 389 14.14 -17.64 -21.02
C ALA A 389 13.08 -18.56 -21.65
N GLU A 390 13.36 -19.86 -21.79
CA GLU A 390 12.49 -20.84 -22.45
C GLU A 390 11.79 -21.78 -21.45
N SER A 391 12.14 -21.73 -20.17
CA SER A 391 11.61 -22.62 -19.13
C SER A 391 10.72 -21.87 -18.14
N ARG A 392 9.60 -22.48 -17.74
CA ARG A 392 8.77 -21.98 -16.63
C ARG A 392 9.32 -22.35 -15.25
N GLU A 393 10.30 -23.24 -15.17
CA GLU A 393 10.95 -23.62 -13.91
C GLU A 393 11.62 -22.41 -13.26
N VAL A 394 11.48 -22.31 -11.94
CA VAL A 394 11.89 -21.14 -11.16
C VAL A 394 13.15 -21.46 -10.35
N VAL A 395 14.09 -20.52 -10.40
CA VAL A 395 15.33 -20.54 -9.64
C VAL A 395 15.45 -19.26 -8.82
N LEU A 396 16.20 -19.35 -7.75
CA LEU A 396 16.66 -18.20 -6.96
C LEU A 396 18.08 -17.85 -7.40
N LYS A 397 18.28 -16.61 -7.86
CA LYS A 397 19.61 -16.04 -8.07
C LYS A 397 19.95 -15.12 -6.91
N THR A 398 21.03 -15.42 -6.20
CA THR A 398 21.40 -14.71 -4.97
C THR A 398 22.74 -14.00 -5.15
N LEU A 399 22.82 -12.74 -4.71
CA LEU A 399 24.04 -11.99 -4.49
C LEU A 399 24.13 -11.70 -2.98
N LEU A 400 25.17 -12.19 -2.33
CA LEU A 400 25.38 -11.92 -0.90
C LEU A 400 26.04 -10.55 -0.68
N PRO A 401 25.90 -9.95 0.51
CA PRO A 401 26.50 -8.66 0.83
C PRO A 401 28.02 -8.65 0.55
N GLY A 402 28.50 -7.62 -0.12
CA GLY A 402 29.92 -7.44 -0.46
C GLY A 402 30.50 -8.41 -1.49
N GLU A 403 29.74 -9.41 -1.95
CA GLU A 403 30.17 -10.32 -3.03
C GLU A 403 29.92 -9.71 -4.42
N THR A 404 30.54 -10.31 -5.44
CA THR A 404 30.35 -9.92 -6.85
C THR A 404 29.77 -11.03 -7.72
N ASP A 405 29.91 -12.28 -7.26
CA ASP A 405 29.45 -13.47 -7.97
C ASP A 405 28.07 -13.86 -7.46
N THR A 406 27.21 -14.25 -8.38
CA THR A 406 25.87 -14.73 -8.02
C THR A 406 25.86 -16.25 -7.91
N SER A 407 25.09 -16.75 -6.95
CA SER A 407 24.76 -18.16 -6.84
C SER A 407 23.36 -18.42 -7.37
N GLN A 408 23.09 -19.66 -7.79
CA GLN A 408 21.77 -20.08 -8.28
C GLN A 408 21.32 -21.34 -7.57
N THR A 409 20.08 -21.35 -7.07
CA THR A 409 19.44 -22.50 -6.41
C THR A 409 18.08 -22.80 -7.02
N ASP A 410 17.75 -24.07 -7.17
CA ASP A 410 16.45 -24.52 -7.66
C ASP A 410 15.37 -24.37 -6.57
N LEU A 411 14.21 -23.80 -6.91
CA LEU A 411 13.11 -23.65 -5.96
C LEU A 411 12.07 -24.77 -6.05
N ALA A 412 12.16 -25.67 -7.03
CA ALA A 412 11.13 -26.68 -7.34
C ALA A 412 9.73 -26.05 -7.52
N LEU A 413 9.69 -24.84 -8.07
CA LEU A 413 8.49 -24.08 -8.40
C LEU A 413 8.44 -23.82 -9.90
N GLU A 414 7.25 -23.54 -10.42
CA GLU A 414 7.04 -23.15 -11.81
C GLU A 414 6.15 -21.91 -11.92
N TRP A 415 6.41 -21.07 -12.91
CA TRP A 415 5.45 -20.05 -13.33
C TRP A 415 4.16 -20.70 -13.86
N PRO A 416 2.97 -20.25 -13.43
CA PRO A 416 1.72 -20.66 -14.06
C PRO A 416 1.64 -20.21 -15.53
N GLU A 417 1.00 -21.02 -16.39
CA GLU A 417 0.97 -20.78 -17.84
C GLU A 417 0.41 -19.42 -18.25
N ALA A 418 -0.60 -18.92 -17.54
CA ALA A 418 -1.28 -17.66 -17.85
C ALA A 418 -0.77 -16.46 -17.02
N VAL A 419 0.37 -16.60 -16.34
CA VAL A 419 0.93 -15.57 -15.46
C VAL A 419 2.26 -15.07 -16.02
N TYR A 420 2.30 -13.79 -16.39
CA TYR A 420 3.49 -13.15 -16.95
C TYR A 420 4.28 -12.32 -15.93
N SER A 421 3.67 -11.91 -14.82
CA SER A 421 4.31 -11.15 -13.74
C SER A 421 3.47 -11.18 -12.47
N LEU A 422 4.10 -10.91 -11.32
CA LEU A 422 3.36 -10.54 -10.12
C LEU A 422 2.88 -9.10 -10.22
N SER A 423 1.72 -8.81 -9.64
CA SER A 423 1.23 -7.44 -9.50
C SER A 423 1.38 -6.96 -8.06
N HIS A 424 1.38 -5.65 -7.82
CA HIS A 424 1.45 -5.06 -6.47
C HIS A 424 0.48 -5.69 -5.46
N ILE A 425 -0.74 -6.05 -5.88
CA ILE A 425 -1.77 -6.64 -5.00
C ILE A 425 -1.57 -8.13 -4.78
N ALA A 426 -0.77 -8.81 -5.60
CA ALA A 426 -0.58 -10.26 -5.49
C ALA A 426 0.30 -10.68 -4.30
N LEU A 427 1.28 -9.85 -3.91
CA LEU A 427 2.33 -10.24 -2.96
C LEU A 427 1.82 -10.85 -1.64
N PRO A 428 0.83 -10.27 -0.95
CA PRO A 428 0.44 -10.75 0.37
C PRO A 428 -0.58 -11.89 0.36
N PHE A 429 -1.05 -12.35 -0.82
CA PHE A 429 -2.12 -13.35 -0.91
C PHE A 429 -1.62 -14.68 -1.47
N SER A 430 -2.01 -15.78 -0.82
CA SER A 430 -1.77 -17.13 -1.31
C SER A 430 -2.77 -17.52 -2.40
N ALA A 431 -2.44 -18.56 -3.16
CA ALA A 431 -3.34 -19.13 -4.17
C ALA A 431 -4.66 -19.63 -3.57
N ASP A 432 -4.67 -20.04 -2.30
CA ASP A 432 -5.86 -20.56 -1.60
C ASP A 432 -6.66 -19.48 -0.85
N ASP A 433 -6.23 -18.20 -0.92
CA ASP A 433 -6.94 -17.12 -0.24
C ASP A 433 -8.41 -17.05 -0.69
N PRO A 434 -9.38 -16.98 0.25
CA PRO A 434 -10.79 -17.06 -0.10
C PRO A 434 -11.33 -15.86 -0.89
N ALA A 435 -10.67 -14.69 -0.85
CA ALA A 435 -11.07 -13.51 -1.61
C ALA A 435 -10.19 -13.34 -2.86
N TYR A 436 -8.87 -13.45 -2.72
CA TYR A 436 -7.91 -13.05 -3.77
C TYR A 436 -7.20 -14.22 -4.44
N GLY A 437 -7.47 -15.45 -4.01
CA GLY A 437 -6.85 -16.66 -4.54
C GLY A 437 -7.33 -17.07 -5.94
N ASN A 438 -6.90 -18.26 -6.37
CA ASN A 438 -7.17 -18.82 -7.68
C ASN A 438 -8.59 -19.42 -7.84
N GLY A 439 -9.46 -19.25 -6.83
CA GLY A 439 -10.85 -19.74 -6.85
C GLY A 439 -11.03 -21.23 -6.57
N GLN A 440 -9.96 -21.98 -6.31
CA GLN A 440 -10.02 -23.41 -5.94
C GLN A 440 -10.23 -23.63 -4.43
N SER A 441 -10.32 -22.55 -3.65
CA SER A 441 -10.60 -22.60 -2.22
C SER A 441 -11.81 -23.49 -1.92
N SER A 442 -11.71 -24.29 -0.85
CA SER A 442 -12.67 -25.33 -0.46
C SER A 442 -14.11 -24.82 -0.24
N ASN A 443 -14.30 -23.51 -0.09
CA ASN A 443 -15.60 -22.90 0.17
C ASN A 443 -16.21 -22.26 -1.10
N LYS A 444 -16.83 -23.09 -1.95
CA LYS A 444 -17.48 -22.72 -3.24
C LYS A 444 -18.60 -21.66 -3.15
N ARG A 445 -18.98 -21.20 -1.94
CA ARG A 445 -20.03 -20.18 -1.73
C ARG A 445 -19.47 -18.75 -1.63
N ARG A 446 -18.15 -18.57 -1.61
CA ARG A 446 -17.50 -17.27 -1.49
C ARG A 446 -17.20 -16.66 -2.86
N PHE A 447 -17.38 -15.35 -2.98
CA PHE A 447 -17.02 -14.59 -4.18
C PHE A 447 -15.50 -14.42 -4.22
N SER A 448 -14.83 -15.16 -5.10
CA SER A 448 -13.37 -15.08 -5.30
C SER A 448 -13.06 -14.05 -6.40
N LEU A 449 -12.54 -12.89 -5.98
CA LEU A 449 -12.07 -11.81 -6.84
C LEU A 449 -10.86 -12.25 -7.67
N GLY A 450 -9.95 -13.02 -7.07
CA GLY A 450 -8.70 -13.42 -7.73
C GLY A 450 -8.85 -14.37 -8.91
N SER A 451 -10.01 -15.01 -9.04
CA SER A 451 -10.35 -15.90 -10.15
C SER A 451 -11.47 -15.35 -11.03
N LEU A 452 -11.89 -14.10 -10.83
CA LEU A 452 -13.03 -13.53 -11.53
C LEU A 452 -12.66 -13.20 -12.99
N VAL A 453 -13.11 -14.05 -13.91
CA VAL A 453 -12.99 -13.83 -15.35
C VAL A 453 -14.38 -13.82 -15.99
N LEU A 454 -14.88 -12.63 -16.30
CA LEU A 454 -16.17 -12.44 -16.95
C LEU A 454 -15.97 -12.22 -18.45
N ARG A 455 -16.81 -12.85 -19.29
CA ARG A 455 -16.76 -12.72 -20.76
C ARG A 455 -18.08 -12.15 -21.27
N GLY A 456 -18.02 -11.11 -22.11
CA GLY A 456 -19.17 -10.41 -22.65
C GLY A 456 -18.76 -9.34 -23.66
N GLU A 457 -19.71 -8.50 -24.09
CA GLU A 457 -19.45 -7.39 -25.01
C GLU A 457 -18.70 -6.25 -24.30
N ASN A 458 -17.81 -5.58 -25.04
CA ASN A 458 -17.01 -4.49 -24.51
C ASN A 458 -17.88 -3.34 -23.99
N ARG A 459 -17.43 -2.69 -22.92
CA ARG A 459 -18.10 -1.52 -22.29
C ARG A 459 -19.50 -1.80 -21.72
N THR A 460 -19.90 -3.06 -21.59
CA THR A 460 -21.16 -3.43 -20.93
C THR A 460 -21.00 -3.74 -19.44
N LEU A 461 -19.79 -4.11 -19.03
CA LEU A 461 -19.45 -4.43 -17.64
C LEU A 461 -19.07 -3.16 -16.88
N ALA A 462 -19.62 -2.98 -15.68
CA ALA A 462 -19.28 -1.86 -14.79
C ALA A 462 -17.90 -2.01 -14.14
N LEU A 463 -17.36 -3.23 -14.06
CA LEU A 463 -16.02 -3.49 -13.55
C LEU A 463 -14.96 -3.09 -14.59
N PRO A 464 -13.86 -2.44 -14.17
CA PRO A 464 -12.78 -2.11 -15.08
C PRO A 464 -12.08 -3.39 -15.56
N ASN A 465 -11.62 -3.40 -16.81
CA ASN A 465 -10.89 -4.57 -17.38
C ASN A 465 -9.69 -4.98 -16.52
N SER A 466 -9.01 -4.01 -15.90
CA SER A 466 -7.89 -4.24 -14.98
C SER A 466 -8.27 -5.11 -13.77
N ALA A 467 -9.52 -5.08 -13.31
CA ALA A 467 -9.97 -5.92 -12.21
C ALA A 467 -10.00 -7.43 -12.57
N MET A 468 -10.05 -7.77 -13.86
CA MET A 468 -10.07 -9.15 -14.33
C MET A 468 -8.70 -9.64 -14.82
N THR A 469 -7.88 -8.74 -15.34
CA THR A 469 -6.57 -9.10 -15.91
C THR A 469 -5.41 -8.96 -14.93
N ARG A 470 -5.60 -8.25 -13.80
CA ARG A 470 -4.57 -8.09 -12.77
C ARG A 470 -4.54 -9.32 -11.88
N LEU A 471 -3.34 -9.88 -11.67
CA LEU A 471 -3.13 -11.00 -10.76
C LEU A 471 -3.32 -10.55 -9.31
N HIS A 472 -4.10 -11.29 -8.52
CA HIS A 472 -4.42 -10.97 -7.12
C HIS A 472 -3.75 -11.91 -6.09
N TRP A 473 -3.07 -12.97 -6.52
CA TRP A 473 -2.41 -13.92 -5.63
C TRP A 473 -1.01 -14.25 -6.13
N ASN A 474 -0.13 -14.64 -5.22
CA ASN A 474 1.26 -14.94 -5.49
C ASN A 474 1.47 -16.45 -5.68
N PRO A 475 1.80 -16.96 -6.89
CA PRO A 475 2.19 -18.36 -7.09
C PRO A 475 3.43 -18.79 -6.30
N PHE A 476 4.25 -17.84 -5.87
CA PHE A 476 5.45 -18.06 -5.06
C PHE A 476 5.21 -17.75 -3.59
N PHE A 477 3.95 -17.65 -3.16
CA PHE A 477 3.61 -17.42 -1.75
C PHE A 477 4.24 -18.44 -0.80
N PRO A 478 4.33 -19.75 -1.10
CA PRO A 478 5.01 -20.71 -0.20
C PRO A 478 6.48 -20.35 0.03
N PHE A 479 7.19 -19.87 -0.99
CA PHE A 479 8.57 -19.41 -0.85
C PHE A 479 8.66 -18.14 0.03
N LEU A 480 7.77 -17.17 -0.20
CA LEU A 480 7.68 -15.96 0.62
C LEU A 480 7.40 -16.31 2.09
N GLU A 481 6.47 -17.22 2.34
CA GLU A 481 6.08 -17.66 3.68
C GLU A 481 7.25 -18.34 4.41
N ILE A 482 7.97 -19.26 3.75
CA ILE A 482 9.17 -19.91 4.31
C ILE A 482 10.23 -18.88 4.66
N ARG A 483 10.48 -17.90 3.77
CA ARG A 483 11.45 -16.82 4.00
C ARG A 483 11.09 -15.97 5.22
N MET A 484 9.82 -15.59 5.33
CA MET A 484 9.31 -14.83 6.47
C MET A 484 9.37 -15.63 7.77
N ARG A 485 9.10 -16.94 7.73
CA ARG A 485 9.21 -17.86 8.88
C ARG A 485 10.65 -17.97 9.38
N HIS A 486 11.61 -18.14 8.48
CA HIS A 486 13.03 -18.17 8.83
C HIS A 486 13.47 -16.85 9.45
N PHE A 487 13.12 -15.72 8.80
CA PHE A 487 13.44 -14.39 9.32
C PHE A 487 12.88 -14.18 10.73
N ALA A 488 11.61 -14.52 10.99
CA ALA A 488 11.02 -14.38 12.31
C ALA A 488 11.70 -15.27 13.36
N ASN A 489 12.05 -16.50 13.00
CA ASN A 489 12.77 -17.41 13.88
C ASN A 489 14.18 -16.92 14.22
N ASP A 490 14.89 -16.38 13.24
CA ASP A 490 16.21 -15.80 13.44
C ASP A 490 16.14 -14.62 14.41
N ILE A 491 15.19 -13.71 14.21
CA ILE A 491 14.97 -12.55 15.11
C ILE A 491 14.60 -13.01 16.52
N ALA A 492 13.72 -14.01 16.65
CA ALA A 492 13.32 -14.58 17.94
C ALA A 492 14.47 -15.27 18.69
N SER A 493 15.50 -15.73 17.97
CA SER A 493 16.65 -16.43 18.55
C SER A 493 17.76 -15.49 19.03
N ARG A 494 17.73 -14.22 18.63
CA ARG A 494 18.76 -13.24 19.00
C ARG A 494 18.65 -12.88 20.49
N PRO A 495 19.77 -12.76 21.22
CA PRO A 495 19.75 -12.28 22.60
C PRO A 495 19.13 -10.90 22.67
N THR A 496 18.22 -10.69 23.62
CA THR A 496 17.58 -9.40 23.84
C THR A 496 18.63 -8.39 24.30
N GLY A 497 18.93 -7.39 23.45
CA GLY A 497 19.94 -6.35 23.72
C GLY A 497 21.31 -6.54 23.07
N ALA A 498 21.49 -7.53 22.17
CA ALA A 498 22.70 -7.59 21.33
C ALA A 498 22.50 -6.71 20.08
N THR A 499 23.09 -5.52 20.09
CA THR A 499 23.42 -4.80 18.85
C THR A 499 24.64 -5.48 18.24
N ASP A 500 24.52 -5.99 17.01
CA ASP A 500 25.66 -6.49 16.22
C ASP A 500 26.69 -5.37 15.98
#